data_AF-A0A939TZA6-F1
#
_entry.id   AF-A0A939TZA6-F1
#
_cell.length_a   1.000
_cell.length_b   1.000
_cell.length_c   1.000
_cell.angle_alpha   90.00
_cell.angle_beta   90.00
_cell.angle_gamma   90.00
#
_symmetry.space_group_name_H-M   'P 1'
#
loop_
_entity.id
_entity.type
_entity.pdbx_description
1 polymer ?
#
loop_
_entity_poly.entity_id
_entity_poly.type
_entity_poly.pdbx_seq_one_letter_code
_entity_poly.pdbx_strand_id
1 'polypeptide(L)'
;MAKRKEVSNGWTDKVYYVTRVSLLFAFVLVFFSEFNPARIFTQMNKNISLLTSALSYNRLVINIKYEINHNYIFKSDIYSLMIASALMVVGVIILSAAACVSLGNLKMKRISNYLTLAGSGVVIGGFFQMLATYRLYQAVDAEIAETVGFNLAVDTLPPALYLMLGFAVLQLLCSVLLIFAQPKPAAGTRCEMLTSYKLFIMFLPFIVLAFIFAYLPLYGWRYAFFDYKSGPGNLSMNDFVGFKWFRSLVENPMTRADIARVMKNTLIMSGLGIATSWLAMAFAIFLSEIKCGWFRRIVQVFTTIPNFISWVLVYAIAFAIFSNEGFINNLLTQMTGVTHNRLYLMESDMLYVKMLLWGIWKGIGWSAIIYIAGISGIDQQLYEAATVDGAGRFQKMWHVTLPGLLPTYSVMLLMAVAGILSNGMDQYLVFSNANTKQTLEVLDLYVYTLGIGAGKIPLSTVIGMLKTLVSVTLLFMANGISKLVRGESII
;
A
#
# COMPACT_ATOMS: atom_id res chain seq x y z
N MET A 1 -20.78 -3.20 -36.77
CA MET A 1 -19.77 -3.18 -37.86
C MET A 1 -20.13 -2.05 -38.84
N ALA A 2 -19.49 -0.89 -38.72
CA ALA A 2 -19.41 0.09 -39.81
C ALA A 2 -17.98 0.60 -39.82
N LYS A 3 -17.23 0.23 -40.85
CA LYS A 3 -15.82 0.55 -41.08
C LYS A 3 -15.69 2.06 -41.34
N ARG A 4 -15.67 2.90 -40.29
CA ARG A 4 -15.09 4.25 -40.41
C ARG A 4 -13.57 4.10 -40.40
N LYS A 5 -12.99 3.77 -41.56
CA LYS A 5 -11.59 4.08 -41.81
C LYS A 5 -11.50 5.61 -41.90
N GLU A 6 -11.32 6.28 -40.76
CA GLU A 6 -10.69 7.59 -40.79
C GLU A 6 -9.35 7.38 -41.51
N VAL A 7 -9.11 8.16 -42.58
CA VAL A 7 -7.85 8.16 -43.32
C VAL A 7 -6.78 8.73 -42.39
N SER A 8 -6.31 7.90 -41.48
CA SER A 8 -5.11 8.15 -40.70
C SER A 8 -3.94 7.84 -41.59
N ASN A 9 -3.13 8.84 -41.92
CA ASN A 9 -1.80 8.61 -42.47
C ASN A 9 -1.06 7.72 -41.46
N GLY A 10 -0.75 6.48 -41.83
CA GLY A 10 -0.23 5.46 -40.91
C GLY A 10 1.03 5.86 -40.15
N TRP A 11 1.76 6.88 -40.61
CA TRP A 11 2.87 7.47 -39.87
C TRP A 11 2.43 8.34 -38.68
N THR A 12 1.31 9.05 -38.76
CA THR A 12 0.79 9.88 -37.65
C THR A 12 0.40 9.04 -36.43
N ASP A 13 -0.16 7.84 -36.64
CA ASP A 13 -0.44 6.91 -35.54
C ASP A 13 0.84 6.37 -34.89
N LYS A 14 1.92 6.18 -35.66
CA LYS A 14 3.24 5.85 -35.10
C LYS A 14 3.78 6.99 -34.22
N VAL A 15 3.62 8.25 -34.64
CA VAL A 15 4.03 9.40 -33.83
C VAL A 15 3.21 9.46 -32.53
N TYR A 16 1.90 9.22 -32.56
CA TYR A 16 1.09 9.10 -31.35
C TYR A 16 1.52 7.95 -30.43
N TYR A 17 2.00 6.84 -30.99
CA TYR A 17 2.54 5.75 -30.19
C TYR A 17 3.84 6.17 -29.49
N VAL A 18 4.76 6.82 -30.22
CA VAL A 18 6.02 7.35 -29.65
C VAL A 18 5.74 8.36 -28.54
N THR A 19 4.80 9.28 -28.73
CA THR A 19 4.46 10.28 -27.70
C THR A 19 3.91 9.60 -26.44
N ARG A 20 3.01 8.63 -26.57
CA ARG A 20 2.48 7.89 -25.40
C ARG A 20 3.56 7.10 -24.67
N VAL A 21 4.42 6.38 -25.39
CA VAL A 21 5.49 5.58 -24.77
C VAL A 21 6.51 6.47 -24.07
N SER A 22 7.00 7.52 -24.74
CA SER A 22 7.93 8.48 -24.12
C SER A 22 7.34 9.12 -22.86
N LEU A 23 6.05 9.39 -22.85
CA LEU A 23 5.36 9.95 -21.71
C LEU A 23 5.23 8.96 -20.55
N LEU A 24 4.95 7.68 -20.82
CA LEU A 24 4.93 6.66 -19.77
C LEU A 24 6.28 6.59 -19.05
N PHE A 25 7.38 6.66 -19.80
CA PHE A 25 8.71 6.77 -19.21
C PHE A 25 8.85 8.06 -18.40
N ALA A 26 8.55 9.23 -18.99
CA ALA A 26 8.67 10.51 -18.29
C ALA A 26 7.87 10.54 -16.97
N PHE A 27 6.65 9.98 -16.95
CA PHE A 27 5.80 9.88 -15.76
C PHE A 27 6.44 9.01 -14.66
N VAL A 28 6.95 7.83 -15.02
CA VAL A 28 7.59 6.92 -14.08
C VAL A 28 8.85 7.53 -13.46
N LEU A 29 9.63 8.26 -14.25
CA LEU A 29 10.90 8.85 -13.81
C LEU A 29 10.74 9.93 -12.73
N VAL A 30 9.59 10.60 -12.67
CA VAL A 30 9.26 11.59 -11.60
C VAL A 30 9.35 10.98 -10.20
N PHE A 31 9.18 9.66 -10.06
CA PHE A 31 9.20 8.95 -8.78
C PHE A 31 10.59 8.44 -8.37
N PHE A 32 11.58 8.47 -9.28
CA PHE A 32 12.93 8.02 -8.98
C PHE A 32 13.78 9.12 -8.35
N SER A 33 14.63 8.75 -7.39
CA SER A 33 15.52 9.69 -6.69
C SER A 33 16.69 10.18 -7.55
N GLU A 34 16.91 9.59 -8.72
CA GLU A 34 17.91 10.07 -9.69
C GLU A 34 17.50 11.40 -10.33
N PHE A 35 16.19 11.63 -10.46
CA PHE A 35 15.59 12.86 -10.99
C PHE A 35 15.40 13.93 -9.92
N ASN A 36 16.08 13.77 -8.79
CA ASN A 36 16.01 14.68 -7.67
C ASN A 36 16.69 16.02 -8.00
N PRO A 37 15.94 17.13 -8.04
CA PRO A 37 16.50 18.45 -8.28
C PRO A 37 17.36 18.93 -7.10
N ALA A 38 17.15 18.40 -5.88
CA ALA A 38 17.96 18.73 -4.71
C ALA A 38 19.39 18.18 -4.75
N ARG A 39 19.71 17.29 -5.71
CA ARG A 39 21.10 16.84 -5.96
C ARG A 39 22.02 17.94 -6.50
N ILE A 40 21.51 19.14 -6.70
CA ILE A 40 22.31 20.34 -6.96
C ILE A 40 23.21 20.69 -5.77
N PHE A 41 22.81 20.32 -4.55
CA PHE A 41 23.58 20.60 -3.33
C PHE A 41 24.19 19.31 -2.78
N THR A 42 25.45 19.38 -2.33
CA THR A 42 26.23 18.22 -1.88
C THR A 42 25.66 17.56 -0.63
N GLN A 43 25.11 18.37 0.29
CA GLN A 43 24.59 17.97 1.61
C GLN A 43 23.08 17.67 1.63
N MET A 44 22.33 17.97 0.55
CA MET A 44 20.90 17.70 0.52
C MET A 44 20.57 16.22 0.38
N ASN A 45 19.37 15.84 0.84
CA ASN A 45 18.91 14.46 0.81
C ASN A 45 18.83 13.93 -0.64
N LYS A 46 19.73 13.01 -0.99
CA LYS A 46 19.86 12.46 -2.36
C LYS A 46 18.80 11.41 -2.70
N ASN A 47 18.00 10.98 -1.70
CA ASN A 47 17.02 9.91 -1.80
C ASN A 47 15.56 10.38 -2.03
N ILE A 48 15.30 11.68 -2.11
CA ILE A 48 13.97 12.19 -2.45
C ILE A 48 13.75 12.16 -3.97
N SER A 49 12.50 12.02 -4.43
CA SER A 49 12.16 12.09 -5.85
C SER A 49 11.84 13.52 -6.30
N LEU A 50 11.67 13.72 -7.60
CA LEU A 50 11.18 14.99 -8.16
C LEU A 50 9.82 15.37 -7.57
N LEU A 51 8.91 14.39 -7.43
CA LEU A 51 7.60 14.61 -6.80
C LEU A 51 7.72 15.02 -5.33
N THR A 52 8.57 14.34 -4.54
CA THR A 52 8.75 14.69 -3.13
C THR A 52 9.34 16.08 -2.97
N SER A 53 10.25 16.48 -3.88
CA SER A 53 10.84 17.81 -3.91
C SER A 53 9.80 18.89 -4.21
N ALA A 54 8.82 18.60 -5.06
CA ALA A 54 7.71 19.53 -5.32
C ALA A 54 6.76 19.69 -4.12
N LEU A 55 6.57 18.65 -3.30
CA LEU A 55 5.51 18.61 -2.28
C LEU A 55 5.98 18.86 -0.85
N SER A 56 7.27 18.68 -0.52
CA SER A 56 7.71 18.66 0.88
C SER A 56 9.00 19.42 1.13
N TYR A 57 8.86 20.65 1.64
CA TYR A 57 9.96 21.47 2.15
C TYR A 57 10.74 20.77 3.27
N ASN A 58 10.03 20.17 4.25
CA ASN A 58 10.67 19.53 5.39
C ASN A 58 11.58 18.36 4.99
N ARG A 59 11.22 17.63 3.92
CA ARG A 59 12.04 16.51 3.41
C ARG A 59 13.28 17.00 2.66
N LEU A 60 13.21 18.15 1.99
CA LEU A 60 14.33 18.80 1.32
C LEU A 60 15.37 19.29 2.35
N VAL A 61 14.88 19.91 3.43
CA VAL A 61 15.72 20.66 4.38
C VAL A 61 16.28 19.82 5.52
N ILE A 62 15.85 18.57 5.67
CA ILE A 62 16.14 17.76 6.87
C ILE A 62 17.64 17.65 7.21
N ASN A 63 18.51 17.63 6.20
CA ASN A 63 19.97 17.51 6.36
C ASN A 63 20.73 18.84 6.32
N ILE A 64 20.08 19.95 5.97
CA ILE A 64 20.73 21.25 5.72
C ILE A 64 20.28 22.35 6.70
N LYS A 65 19.78 21.96 7.88
CA LYS A 65 19.29 22.93 8.88
C LYS A 65 20.41 23.83 9.41
N TYR A 66 21.63 23.30 9.52
CA TYR A 66 22.78 24.04 10.00
C TYR A 66 23.14 25.18 9.02
N GLU A 67 23.20 24.85 7.73
CA GLU A 67 23.55 25.72 6.62
C GLU A 67 22.50 26.83 6.42
N ILE A 68 21.22 26.53 6.61
CA ILE A 68 20.15 27.53 6.59
C ILE A 68 20.25 28.47 7.79
N ASN A 69 20.57 27.97 8.98
CA ASN A 69 20.69 28.80 10.18
C ASN A 69 21.90 29.74 10.13
N HIS A 70 22.95 29.38 9.38
CA HIS A 70 24.16 30.19 9.18
C HIS A 70 24.12 31.02 7.88
N ASN A 71 22.98 31.07 7.19
CA ASN A 71 22.78 31.78 5.92
C ASN A 71 23.71 31.35 4.77
N TYR A 72 24.21 30.11 4.78
CA TYR A 72 24.95 29.53 3.65
C TYR A 72 24.01 29.03 2.53
N ILE A 73 22.76 28.73 2.88
CA ILE A 73 21.69 28.41 1.92
C ILE A 73 20.47 29.25 2.27
N PHE A 74 20.01 30.09 1.34
CA PHE A 74 18.84 30.92 1.57
C PHE A 74 17.55 30.12 1.36
N LYS A 75 16.53 30.41 2.18
CA LYS A 75 15.21 29.80 2.04
C LYS A 75 14.59 30.09 0.66
N SER A 76 14.89 31.25 0.06
CA SER A 76 14.45 31.63 -1.29
C SER A 76 14.89 30.62 -2.36
N ASP A 77 16.10 30.09 -2.25
CA ASP A 77 16.68 29.17 -3.23
C ASP A 77 15.97 27.83 -3.17
N ILE A 78 15.64 27.39 -1.96
CA ILE A 78 14.87 26.17 -1.70
C ILE A 78 13.44 26.31 -2.24
N TYR A 79 12.79 27.46 -2.02
CA TYR A 79 11.47 27.71 -2.61
C TYR A 79 11.51 27.78 -4.14
N SER A 80 12.55 28.38 -4.72
CA SER A 80 12.76 28.41 -6.17
C SER A 80 12.89 27.00 -6.76
N LEU A 81 13.67 26.15 -6.07
CA LEU A 81 13.83 24.74 -6.41
C LEU A 81 12.50 23.97 -6.32
N MET A 82 11.71 24.21 -5.26
CA MET A 82 10.38 23.60 -5.11
C MET A 82 9.43 24.02 -6.23
N ILE A 83 9.41 25.32 -6.60
CA ILE A 83 8.58 25.84 -7.68
C ILE A 83 8.99 25.20 -9.02
N ALA A 84 10.28 25.12 -9.30
CA ALA A 84 10.78 24.46 -10.50
C ALA A 84 10.35 22.98 -10.57
N SER A 85 10.49 22.27 -9.45
CA SER A 85 10.05 20.87 -9.30
C SER A 85 8.53 20.74 -9.53
N ALA A 86 7.75 21.64 -8.95
CA ALA A 86 6.29 21.65 -9.09
C ALA A 86 5.85 21.91 -10.53
N LEU A 87 6.49 22.86 -11.23
CA LEU A 87 6.24 23.10 -12.64
C LEU A 87 6.51 21.84 -13.47
N MET A 88 7.65 21.19 -13.28
CA MET A 88 7.97 19.94 -14.00
C MET A 88 6.94 18.84 -13.74
N VAL A 89 6.50 18.66 -12.49
CA VAL A 89 5.45 17.68 -12.12
C VAL A 89 4.11 18.04 -12.78
N VAL A 90 3.68 19.30 -12.70
CA VAL A 90 2.43 19.77 -13.33
C VAL A 90 2.47 19.57 -14.84
N GLY A 91 3.60 19.87 -15.48
CA GLY A 91 3.80 19.63 -16.91
C GLY A 91 3.66 18.15 -17.28
N VAL A 92 4.24 17.24 -16.48
CA VAL A 92 4.09 15.79 -16.67
C VAL A 92 2.65 15.31 -16.48
N ILE A 93 1.89 15.91 -15.54
CA ILE A 93 0.48 15.60 -15.34
C ILE A 93 -0.35 16.03 -16.56
N ILE A 94 -0.11 17.24 -17.08
CA ILE A 94 -0.79 17.75 -18.30
C ILE A 94 -0.47 16.85 -19.50
N LEU A 95 0.80 16.48 -19.66
CA LEU A 95 1.24 15.53 -20.66
C LEU A 95 0.47 14.21 -20.53
N SER A 96 0.41 13.63 -19.33
CA SER A 96 -0.32 12.38 -19.05
C SER A 96 -1.81 12.45 -19.42
N ALA A 97 -2.48 13.56 -19.10
CA ALA A 97 -3.84 13.79 -19.55
C ALA A 97 -3.94 13.87 -21.09
N ALA A 98 -2.97 14.53 -21.74
CA ALA A 98 -2.90 14.62 -23.20
C ALA A 98 -2.76 13.24 -23.86
N ALA A 99 -1.94 12.33 -23.31
CA ALA A 99 -1.83 10.96 -23.80
C ALA A 99 -3.17 10.21 -23.74
N CYS A 100 -3.91 10.32 -22.64
CA CYS A 100 -5.23 9.71 -22.51
C CYS A 100 -6.21 10.25 -23.56
N VAL A 101 -6.22 11.57 -23.77
CA VAL A 101 -7.09 12.23 -24.75
C VAL A 101 -6.73 11.85 -26.19
N SER A 102 -5.46 11.55 -26.47
CA SER A 102 -4.99 11.18 -27.82
C SER A 102 -5.62 9.89 -28.37
N LEU A 103 -6.23 9.06 -27.53
CA LEU A 103 -6.90 7.80 -27.89
C LEU A 103 -8.27 7.98 -28.55
N GLY A 104 -8.82 9.21 -28.51
CA GLY A 104 -10.11 9.53 -29.12
C GLY A 104 -10.04 9.81 -30.62
N ASN A 105 -11.16 10.32 -31.15
CA ASN A 105 -11.28 10.76 -32.54
C ASN A 105 -10.41 11.98 -32.89
N LEU A 106 -10.39 12.39 -34.16
CA LEU A 106 -9.59 13.53 -34.66
C LEU A 106 -9.71 14.82 -33.83
N LYS A 107 -10.90 15.12 -33.29
CA LYS A 107 -11.12 16.28 -32.43
C LYS A 107 -10.38 16.14 -31.09
N MET A 108 -10.46 14.97 -30.45
CA MET A 108 -9.71 14.68 -29.23
C MET A 108 -8.21 14.63 -29.49
N LYS A 109 -7.75 14.01 -30.58
CA LYS A 109 -6.34 14.02 -31.03
C LYS A 109 -5.80 15.45 -31.16
N ARG A 110 -6.58 16.38 -31.71
CA ARG A 110 -6.17 17.78 -31.83
C ARG A 110 -6.08 18.49 -30.48
N ILE A 111 -7.05 18.29 -29.59
CA ILE A 111 -6.99 18.80 -28.20
C ILE A 111 -5.76 18.26 -27.48
N SER A 112 -5.50 16.95 -27.61
CA SER A 112 -4.32 16.28 -27.08
C SER A 112 -3.02 16.93 -27.57
N ASN A 113 -2.90 17.29 -28.84
CA ASN A 113 -1.69 17.94 -29.34
C ASN A 113 -1.45 19.30 -28.68
N TYR A 114 -2.48 20.13 -28.50
CA TYR A 114 -2.35 21.41 -27.80
C TYR A 114 -2.01 21.23 -26.31
N LEU A 115 -2.61 20.25 -25.66
CA LEU A 115 -2.25 19.90 -24.28
C LEU A 115 -0.81 19.39 -24.18
N THR A 116 -0.35 18.62 -25.18
CA THR A 116 1.04 18.13 -25.24
C THR A 116 2.03 19.27 -25.42
N LEU A 117 1.68 20.24 -26.28
CA LEU A 117 2.46 21.47 -26.48
C LEU A 117 2.55 22.29 -25.19
N ALA A 118 1.41 22.53 -24.52
CA ALA A 118 1.38 23.27 -23.27
C ALA A 118 2.16 22.53 -22.15
N GLY A 119 1.91 21.23 -21.98
CA GLY A 119 2.56 20.42 -20.95
C GLY A 119 4.07 20.33 -21.14
N SER A 120 4.55 20.11 -22.37
CA SER A 120 5.99 20.11 -22.67
C SER A 120 6.63 21.47 -22.42
N GLY A 121 5.96 22.57 -22.79
CA GLY A 121 6.39 23.93 -22.47
C GLY A 121 6.53 24.18 -20.96
N VAL A 122 5.59 23.69 -20.16
CA VAL A 122 5.64 23.80 -18.68
C VAL A 122 6.82 23.00 -18.11
N VAL A 123 7.08 21.77 -18.59
CA VAL A 123 8.25 20.98 -18.15
C VAL A 123 9.56 21.69 -18.50
N ILE A 124 9.67 22.21 -19.73
CA ILE A 124 10.86 22.94 -20.20
C ILE A 124 11.07 24.20 -19.35
N GLY A 125 10.00 24.97 -19.09
CA GLY A 125 10.06 26.15 -18.22
C GLY A 125 10.51 25.81 -16.79
N GLY A 126 9.98 24.74 -16.20
CA GLY A 126 10.44 24.25 -14.90
C GLY A 126 11.92 23.84 -14.90
N PHE A 127 12.39 23.19 -15.96
CA PHE A 127 13.82 22.84 -16.10
C PHE A 127 14.70 24.10 -16.20
N PHE A 128 14.32 25.10 -16.99
CA PHE A 128 15.07 26.35 -17.09
C PHE A 128 15.06 27.15 -15.79
N GLN A 129 13.94 27.17 -15.06
CA GLN A 129 13.88 27.77 -13.72
C GLN A 129 14.88 27.10 -12.77
N MET A 130 14.93 25.76 -12.78
CA MET A 130 15.88 25.00 -11.97
C MET A 130 17.33 25.28 -12.37
N LEU A 131 17.62 25.38 -13.67
CA LEU A 131 18.95 25.70 -14.18
C LEU A 131 19.36 27.12 -13.76
N ALA A 132 18.44 28.08 -13.76
CA ALA A 132 18.69 29.44 -13.28
C ALA A 132 19.03 29.44 -11.78
N THR A 133 18.25 28.74 -10.95
CA THR A 133 18.55 28.58 -9.52
C THR A 133 19.93 27.96 -9.30
N TYR A 134 20.29 26.93 -10.07
CA TYR A 134 21.60 26.30 -10.01
C TYR A 134 22.75 27.25 -10.35
N ARG A 135 22.63 27.99 -11.46
CA ARG A 135 23.67 28.93 -11.91
C ARG A 135 23.85 30.11 -10.96
N LEU A 136 22.76 30.64 -10.42
CA LEU A 136 22.80 31.67 -9.39
C LEU A 136 23.53 31.15 -8.14
N TYR A 137 23.23 29.93 -7.71
CA TYR A 137 23.90 29.35 -6.55
C TYR A 137 25.39 29.08 -6.80
N GLN A 138 25.77 28.54 -7.96
CA GLN A 138 27.19 28.34 -8.32
C GLN A 138 28.01 29.62 -8.31
N ALA A 139 27.42 30.76 -8.69
CA ALA A 139 28.12 32.05 -8.66
C ALA A 139 28.43 32.51 -7.23
N VAL A 140 27.60 32.13 -6.26
CA VAL A 140 27.76 32.47 -4.83
C VAL A 140 28.57 31.40 -4.07
N ASP A 141 28.53 30.14 -4.52
CA ASP A 141 29.21 29.01 -3.87
C ASP A 141 30.73 29.20 -3.79
N ALA A 142 31.35 29.87 -4.77
CA ALA A 142 32.78 30.15 -4.74
C ALA A 142 33.19 31.05 -3.55
N GLU A 143 32.35 32.04 -3.20
CA GLU A 143 32.58 32.92 -2.05
C GLU A 143 32.31 32.20 -0.72
N ILE A 144 31.27 31.35 -0.68
CA ILE A 144 30.92 30.58 0.52
C ILE A 144 31.94 29.47 0.77
N ALA A 145 32.45 28.81 -0.27
CA ALA A 145 33.43 27.74 -0.16
C ALA A 145 34.75 28.20 0.49
N GLU A 146 35.16 29.46 0.29
CA GLU A 146 36.30 30.05 1.00
C GLU A 146 36.06 30.18 2.52
N THR A 147 34.80 30.39 2.94
CA THR A 147 34.42 30.51 4.35
C THR A 147 34.17 29.17 5.04
N VAL A 148 33.65 28.18 4.31
CA VAL A 148 33.20 26.88 4.84
C VAL A 148 34.23 25.76 4.60
N GLY A 149 35.18 25.95 3.68
CA GLY A 149 36.27 25.01 3.39
C GLY A 149 35.89 23.82 2.50
N PHE A 150 34.67 23.79 1.94
CA PHE A 150 34.21 22.80 0.96
C PHE A 150 33.08 23.38 0.08
N ASN A 151 32.92 22.85 -1.14
CA ASN A 151 31.85 23.28 -2.06
C ASN A 151 30.47 22.74 -1.62
N LEU A 152 29.48 23.62 -1.51
CA LEU A 152 28.10 23.21 -1.24
C LEU A 152 27.35 22.88 -2.54
N ALA A 153 27.75 23.45 -3.68
CA ALA A 153 27.19 23.11 -4.99
C ALA A 153 27.91 21.90 -5.60
N VAL A 154 27.17 21.11 -6.39
CA VAL A 154 27.76 20.05 -7.24
C VAL A 154 28.27 20.67 -8.54
N ASP A 155 29.43 20.22 -9.03
CA ASP A 155 30.10 20.75 -10.23
C ASP A 155 29.28 20.58 -11.52
N THR A 156 28.45 19.54 -11.60
CA THR A 156 27.60 19.24 -12.75
C THR A 156 26.16 18.93 -12.34
N LEU A 157 25.21 19.49 -13.09
CA LEU A 157 23.79 19.16 -12.96
C LEU A 157 23.56 17.66 -13.21
N PRO A 158 22.74 16.95 -12.41
CA PRO A 158 22.49 15.52 -12.59
C PRO A 158 22.06 15.15 -14.03
N PRO A 159 22.72 14.18 -14.70
CA PRO A 159 22.38 13.78 -16.07
C PRO A 159 20.92 13.38 -16.29
N ALA A 160 20.30 12.79 -15.25
CA ALA A 160 18.88 12.42 -15.27
C ALA A 160 17.94 13.60 -15.57
N LEU A 161 18.28 14.82 -15.13
CA LEU A 161 17.45 16.01 -15.37
C LEU A 161 17.48 16.41 -16.85
N TYR A 162 18.62 16.25 -17.53
CA TYR A 162 18.71 16.44 -18.99
C TYR A 162 17.92 15.40 -19.77
N LEU A 163 17.83 14.17 -19.26
CA LEU A 163 16.99 13.14 -19.88
C LEU A 163 15.51 13.51 -19.82
N MET A 164 15.06 14.15 -18.73
CA MET A 164 13.69 14.68 -18.63
C MET A 164 13.43 15.84 -19.60
N LEU A 165 14.41 16.73 -19.78
CA LEU A 165 14.37 17.76 -20.83
C LEU A 165 14.28 17.13 -22.23
N GLY A 166 15.07 16.08 -22.50
CA GLY A 166 15.06 15.35 -23.77
C GLY A 166 13.67 14.80 -24.10
N PHE A 167 12.97 14.21 -23.12
CA PHE A 167 11.59 13.80 -23.30
C PHE A 167 10.66 14.98 -23.56
N ALA A 168 10.77 16.07 -22.81
CA ALA A 168 9.91 17.24 -23.00
C ALA A 168 10.08 17.86 -24.40
N VAL A 169 11.32 17.98 -24.88
CA VAL A 169 11.62 18.47 -26.24
C VAL A 169 11.09 17.51 -27.31
N LEU A 170 11.27 16.20 -27.14
CA LEU A 170 10.70 15.20 -28.04
C LEU A 170 9.17 15.33 -28.15
N GLN A 171 8.48 15.49 -27.02
CA GLN A 171 7.03 15.67 -26.96
C GLN A 171 6.60 16.98 -27.63
N LEU A 172 7.34 18.06 -27.42
CA LEU A 172 7.10 19.35 -28.04
C LEU A 172 7.19 19.24 -29.57
N LEU A 173 8.29 18.69 -30.08
CA LEU A 173 8.50 18.50 -31.52
C LEU A 173 7.43 17.60 -32.14
N CYS A 174 7.10 16.48 -31.50
CA CYS A 174 6.04 15.59 -31.96
C CYS A 174 4.67 16.29 -31.97
N SER A 175 4.35 17.09 -30.95
CA SER A 175 3.09 17.83 -30.87
C SER A 175 2.95 18.88 -31.97
N VAL A 176 4.01 19.64 -32.25
CA VAL A 176 4.05 20.63 -33.34
C VAL A 176 3.83 19.94 -34.68
N LEU A 177 4.57 18.86 -34.94
CA LEU A 177 4.43 18.06 -36.15
C LEU A 177 2.99 17.54 -36.32
N LEU A 178 2.40 16.99 -35.26
CA LEU A 178 1.02 16.49 -35.29
C LEU A 178 -0.04 17.58 -35.47
N ILE A 179 0.19 18.81 -34.99
CA ILE A 179 -0.72 19.94 -35.22
C ILE A 179 -0.79 20.30 -36.71
N PHE A 180 0.35 20.28 -37.41
CA PHE A 180 0.41 20.58 -38.84
C PHE A 180 -0.02 19.40 -39.72
N ALA A 181 0.26 18.17 -39.31
CA ALA A 181 -0.02 16.97 -40.10
C ALA A 181 -1.49 16.50 -40.03
N GLN A 182 -2.24 16.86 -38.99
CA GLN A 182 -3.62 16.38 -38.79
C GLN A 182 -4.64 17.26 -39.52
N PRO A 183 -5.63 16.67 -40.23
CA PRO A 183 -6.69 17.42 -40.88
C PRO A 183 -7.59 18.11 -39.86
N LYS A 184 -8.18 19.26 -40.24
CA LYS A 184 -9.14 19.97 -39.37
C LYS A 184 -10.41 19.11 -39.21
N PRO A 185 -10.89 18.88 -37.98
CA PRO A 185 -12.14 18.14 -37.76
C PRO A 185 -13.34 18.93 -38.31
N ALA A 186 -14.35 18.24 -38.81
CA ALA A 186 -15.59 18.86 -39.29
C ALA A 186 -16.31 19.62 -38.14
N ALA A 187 -16.91 20.76 -38.47
CA ALA A 187 -17.69 21.55 -37.51
C ALA A 187 -18.85 20.71 -36.95
N GLY A 188 -19.01 20.68 -35.62
CA GLY A 188 -20.05 19.90 -34.94
C GLY A 188 -19.66 18.47 -34.52
N THR A 189 -18.45 17.99 -34.87
CA THR A 189 -18.01 16.65 -34.43
C THR A 189 -17.97 16.55 -32.90
N ARG A 190 -18.65 15.55 -32.32
CA ARG A 190 -18.63 15.26 -30.88
C ARG A 190 -17.30 14.62 -30.48
N CYS A 191 -16.90 14.77 -29.22
CA CYS A 191 -15.72 14.06 -28.69
C CYS A 191 -16.11 12.60 -28.44
N GLU A 192 -15.55 11.68 -29.24
CA GLU A 192 -15.86 10.26 -29.17
C GLU A 192 -14.57 9.45 -29.05
N MET A 193 -14.65 8.36 -28.29
CA MET A 193 -13.57 7.42 -28.05
C MET A 193 -14.15 6.01 -28.09
N LEU A 194 -13.38 5.04 -28.58
CA LEU A 194 -13.78 3.63 -28.56
C LEU A 194 -14.07 3.18 -27.12
N THR A 195 -15.14 2.40 -26.94
CA THR A 195 -15.59 1.93 -25.62
C THR A 195 -14.47 1.24 -24.84
N SER A 196 -13.64 0.43 -25.49
CA SER A 196 -12.49 -0.24 -24.87
C SER A 196 -11.49 0.75 -24.26
N TYR A 197 -11.15 1.84 -24.96
CA TYR A 197 -10.26 2.87 -24.43
C TYR A 197 -10.91 3.67 -23.31
N LYS A 198 -12.21 3.97 -23.41
CA LYS A 198 -12.96 4.66 -22.35
C LYS A 198 -12.94 3.85 -21.05
N LEU A 199 -13.24 2.56 -21.12
CA LEU A 199 -13.19 1.65 -19.98
C LEU A 199 -11.75 1.52 -19.43
N PHE A 200 -10.75 1.43 -20.29
CA PHE A 200 -9.35 1.38 -19.88
C PHE A 200 -8.93 2.64 -19.12
N ILE A 201 -9.25 3.84 -19.61
CA ILE A 201 -8.91 5.11 -18.93
C ILE A 201 -9.67 5.25 -17.61
N MET A 202 -10.91 4.77 -17.51
CA MET A 202 -11.64 4.72 -16.24
C MET A 202 -10.95 3.80 -15.22
N PHE A 203 -10.33 2.71 -15.68
CA PHE A 203 -9.62 1.77 -14.83
C PHE A 203 -8.14 2.16 -14.55
N LEU A 204 -7.55 3.01 -15.40
CA LEU A 204 -6.14 3.40 -15.34
C LEU A 204 -5.69 3.96 -13.96
N PRO A 205 -6.45 4.83 -13.27
CA PRO A 205 -6.06 5.31 -11.94
C PRO A 205 -5.87 4.16 -10.93
N PHE A 206 -6.70 3.11 -11.00
CA PHE A 206 -6.58 1.95 -10.12
C PHE A 206 -5.33 1.13 -10.43
N ILE A 207 -5.00 0.95 -11.72
CA ILE A 207 -3.75 0.29 -12.14
C ILE A 207 -2.54 1.09 -11.63
N VAL A 208 -2.55 2.42 -11.79
CA VAL A 208 -1.44 3.28 -11.36
C VAL A 208 -1.27 3.23 -9.84
N LEU A 209 -2.36 3.31 -9.08
CA LEU A 209 -2.31 3.17 -7.62
C LEU A 209 -1.79 1.79 -7.20
N ALA A 210 -2.27 0.72 -7.83
CA ALA A 210 -1.77 -0.63 -7.57
C ALA A 210 -0.27 -0.75 -7.89
N PHE A 211 0.18 -0.17 -9.00
CA PHE A 211 1.60 -0.17 -9.35
C PHE A 211 2.44 0.60 -8.33
N ILE A 212 2.03 1.81 -7.94
CA ILE A 212 2.78 2.67 -7.00
C ILE A 212 2.80 2.09 -5.58
N PHE A 213 1.69 1.52 -5.10
CA PHE A 213 1.58 1.10 -3.70
C PHE A 213 1.81 -0.40 -3.48
N ALA A 214 1.70 -1.24 -4.51
CA ALA A 214 1.96 -2.69 -4.40
C ALA A 214 3.22 -3.15 -5.14
N TYR A 215 3.46 -2.68 -6.38
CA TYR A 215 4.60 -3.17 -7.19
C TYR A 215 5.89 -2.36 -6.97
N LEU A 216 5.82 -1.03 -6.89
CA LEU A 216 6.99 -0.19 -6.67
C LEU A 216 7.72 -0.52 -5.35
N PRO A 217 7.05 -0.83 -4.22
CA PRO A 217 7.75 -1.26 -3.00
C PRO A 217 8.55 -2.57 -3.16
N LEU A 218 8.21 -3.43 -4.13
CA LEU A 218 9.00 -4.63 -4.43
C LEU A 218 10.41 -4.29 -4.94
N TYR A 219 10.61 -3.10 -5.50
CA TYR A 219 11.95 -2.60 -5.82
C TYR A 219 12.84 -2.54 -4.56
N GLY A 220 12.24 -2.31 -3.38
CA GLY A 220 12.92 -2.33 -2.09
C GLY A 220 13.48 -3.70 -1.71
N TRP A 221 13.06 -4.80 -2.35
CA TRP A 221 13.66 -6.12 -2.12
C TRP A 221 15.16 -6.17 -2.43
N ARG A 222 15.65 -5.22 -3.24
CA ARG A 222 17.10 -5.04 -3.45
C ARG A 222 17.86 -4.91 -2.13
N TYR A 223 17.29 -4.31 -1.08
CA TYR A 223 17.97 -4.14 0.22
C TYR A 223 18.37 -5.47 0.88
N ALA A 224 17.74 -6.59 0.50
CA ALA A 224 18.14 -7.93 0.93
C ALA A 224 19.58 -8.32 0.51
N PHE A 225 20.11 -7.69 -0.54
CA PHE A 225 21.42 -8.00 -1.13
C PHE A 225 22.54 -7.02 -0.74
N PHE A 226 22.23 -5.98 0.04
CA PHE A 226 23.17 -4.93 0.44
C PHE A 226 23.30 -4.85 1.96
N ASP A 227 24.43 -4.39 2.47
CA ASP A 227 24.63 -4.07 3.89
C ASP A 227 24.09 -2.67 4.20
N TYR A 228 22.80 -2.49 3.95
CA TYR A 228 22.14 -1.19 4.07
C TYR A 228 21.88 -0.83 5.53
N LYS A 229 22.31 0.36 5.93
CA LYS A 229 21.98 0.99 7.21
C LYS A 229 21.12 2.23 6.97
N SER A 230 20.11 2.42 7.82
CA SER A 230 19.26 3.61 7.75
C SER A 230 20.08 4.88 8.01
N GLY A 231 20.11 5.83 7.06
CA GLY A 231 20.89 7.06 7.17
C GLY A 231 21.06 7.79 5.83
N PRO A 232 21.85 8.89 5.78
CA PRO A 232 22.07 9.69 4.57
C PRO A 232 22.92 9.01 3.48
N GLY A 233 23.31 7.75 3.67
CA GLY A 233 24.03 6.96 2.66
C GLY A 233 23.13 6.59 1.48
N ASN A 234 23.64 6.77 0.27
CA ASN A 234 23.04 6.16 -0.92
C ASN A 234 23.36 4.66 -0.92
N LEU A 235 22.43 3.84 -1.39
CA LEU A 235 22.70 2.44 -1.68
C LEU A 235 23.75 2.37 -2.79
N SER A 236 25.01 2.11 -2.43
CA SER A 236 26.12 2.02 -3.37
C SER A 236 26.38 0.55 -3.73
N MET A 237 26.93 0.31 -4.93
CA MET A 237 27.39 -1.02 -5.32
C MET A 237 28.51 -1.53 -4.38
N ASN A 238 29.21 -0.64 -3.70
CA ASN A 238 30.22 -0.98 -2.70
C ASN A 238 29.64 -1.71 -1.47
N ASP A 239 28.34 -1.50 -1.18
CA ASP A 239 27.65 -2.14 -0.05
C ASP A 239 27.03 -3.49 -0.43
N PHE A 240 27.24 -3.97 -1.67
CA PHE A 240 26.68 -5.22 -2.14
C PHE A 240 27.34 -6.42 -1.45
N VAL A 241 26.55 -7.20 -0.72
CA VAL A 241 26.99 -8.37 0.05
C VAL A 241 26.40 -9.69 -0.47
N GLY A 242 25.71 -9.65 -1.61
CA GLY A 242 25.08 -10.82 -2.23
C GLY A 242 24.13 -11.52 -1.26
N PHE A 243 24.32 -12.82 -1.04
CA PHE A 243 23.44 -13.66 -0.22
C PHE A 243 23.82 -13.71 1.29
N LYS A 244 24.65 -12.80 1.79
CA LYS A 244 25.07 -12.76 3.21
C LYS A 244 23.88 -12.87 4.19
N TRP A 245 22.84 -12.06 3.98
CA TRP A 245 21.67 -12.05 4.86
C TRP A 245 20.82 -13.32 4.74
N PHE A 246 20.76 -13.95 3.56
CA PHE A 246 20.11 -15.24 3.36
C PHE A 246 20.83 -16.35 4.12
N ARG A 247 22.17 -16.39 4.07
CA ARG A 247 22.97 -17.33 4.87
C ARG A 247 22.75 -17.14 6.36
N SER A 248 22.65 -15.88 6.81
CA SER A 248 22.40 -15.58 8.23
C SER A 248 21.09 -16.17 8.77
N LEU A 249 20.08 -16.41 7.92
CA LEU A 249 18.84 -17.09 8.34
C LEU A 249 19.05 -18.57 8.70
N VAL A 250 20.05 -19.22 8.07
CA VAL A 250 20.29 -20.66 8.19
C VAL A 250 21.47 -20.95 9.12
N GLU A 251 22.56 -20.18 9.00
CA GLU A 251 23.81 -20.40 9.73
C GLU A 251 23.76 -19.87 11.17
N ASN A 252 23.03 -18.79 11.43
CA ASN A 252 22.97 -18.21 12.77
C ASN A 252 21.96 -18.98 13.64
N PRO A 253 22.40 -19.70 14.70
CA PRO A 253 21.51 -20.50 15.53
C PRO A 253 20.48 -19.65 16.27
N MET A 254 20.81 -18.41 16.63
CA MET A 254 19.90 -17.50 17.31
C MET A 254 18.80 -17.03 16.37
N THR A 255 19.15 -16.63 15.14
CA THR A 255 18.17 -16.21 14.12
C THR A 255 17.23 -17.35 13.74
N ARG A 256 17.75 -18.58 13.63
CA ARG A 256 16.93 -19.77 13.39
C ARG A 256 15.96 -20.04 14.54
N ALA A 257 16.41 -19.90 15.79
CA ALA A 257 15.56 -20.08 16.96
C ALA A 257 14.45 -19.01 17.04
N ASP A 258 14.79 -17.75 16.75
CA ASP A 258 13.82 -16.65 16.68
C ASP A 258 12.77 -16.89 15.59
N ILE A 259 13.20 -17.24 14.36
CA ILE A 259 12.27 -17.51 13.26
C ILE A 259 11.36 -18.69 13.59
N ALA A 260 11.90 -19.77 14.16
CA ALA A 260 11.09 -20.92 14.56
C ALA A 260 10.04 -20.56 15.62
N ARG A 261 10.43 -19.78 16.64
CA ARG A 261 9.51 -19.26 17.68
C ARG A 261 8.40 -18.43 17.05
N VAL A 262 8.78 -17.46 16.23
CA VAL A 262 7.86 -16.48 15.65
C VAL A 262 6.93 -17.15 14.63
N MET A 263 7.43 -18.09 13.83
CA MET A 263 6.61 -18.91 12.93
C MET A 263 5.62 -19.79 13.71
N LYS A 264 6.06 -20.44 14.79
CA LYS A 264 5.18 -21.20 15.68
C LYS A 264 4.06 -20.30 16.23
N ASN A 265 4.40 -19.14 16.77
CA ASN A 265 3.41 -18.21 17.33
C ASN A 265 2.41 -17.76 16.26
N THR A 266 2.90 -17.42 15.06
CA THR A 266 2.08 -17.00 13.92
C THR A 266 1.10 -18.09 13.51
N LEU A 267 1.59 -19.32 13.33
CA LEU A 267 0.76 -20.46 12.92
C LEU A 267 -0.23 -20.87 14.00
N ILE A 268 0.12 -20.79 15.28
CA ILE A 268 -0.83 -21.07 16.38
C ILE A 268 -1.94 -20.02 16.38
N MET A 269 -1.60 -18.72 16.37
CA MET A 269 -2.60 -17.64 16.41
C MET A 269 -3.53 -17.70 15.19
N SER A 270 -2.96 -17.81 13.99
CA SER A 270 -3.76 -17.87 12.76
C SER A 270 -4.53 -19.19 12.65
N GLY A 271 -3.94 -20.31 13.08
CA GLY A 271 -4.59 -21.61 13.13
C GLY A 271 -5.79 -21.63 14.07
N LEU A 272 -5.68 -21.01 15.25
CA LEU A 272 -6.81 -20.81 16.16
C LEU A 272 -7.90 -19.92 15.54
N GLY A 273 -7.51 -18.85 14.83
CA GLY A 273 -8.44 -18.00 14.09
C GLY A 273 -9.20 -18.75 13.00
N ILE A 274 -8.51 -19.61 12.25
CA ILE A 274 -9.12 -20.48 11.23
C ILE A 274 -10.01 -21.55 11.89
N ALA A 275 -9.56 -22.19 12.97
CA ALA A 275 -10.34 -23.19 13.69
C ALA A 275 -11.65 -22.62 14.26
N THR A 276 -11.70 -21.31 14.50
CA THR A 276 -12.88 -20.60 15.02
C THR A 276 -13.60 -19.74 13.97
N SER A 277 -13.20 -19.78 12.69
CA SER A 277 -13.79 -18.94 11.64
C SER A 277 -15.27 -19.22 11.38
N TRP A 278 -15.72 -20.45 11.67
CA TRP A 278 -17.13 -20.85 11.57
C TRP A 278 -18.04 -20.15 12.59
N LEU A 279 -17.49 -19.57 13.68
CA LEU A 279 -18.27 -18.87 14.69
C LEU A 279 -19.01 -17.65 14.11
N ALA A 280 -18.41 -16.93 13.17
CA ALA A 280 -19.07 -15.79 12.52
C ALA A 280 -20.28 -16.22 11.67
N MET A 281 -20.16 -17.36 10.99
CA MET A 281 -21.27 -17.95 10.24
C MET A 281 -22.37 -18.44 11.19
N ALA A 282 -22.01 -19.15 12.27
CA ALA A 282 -22.96 -19.59 13.28
C ALA A 282 -23.71 -18.39 13.89
N PHE A 283 -22.98 -17.33 14.28
CA PHE A 283 -23.56 -16.10 14.78
C PHE A 283 -24.53 -15.46 13.78
N ALA A 284 -24.18 -15.40 12.49
CA ALA A 284 -25.06 -14.88 11.45
C ALA A 284 -26.37 -15.69 11.31
N ILE A 285 -26.29 -17.02 11.35
CA ILE A 285 -27.46 -17.90 11.31
C ILE A 285 -28.36 -17.64 12.51
N PHE A 286 -27.81 -17.64 13.73
CA PHE A 286 -28.60 -17.36 14.95
C PHE A 286 -29.21 -15.95 14.95
N LEU A 287 -28.46 -14.95 14.50
CA LEU A 287 -28.94 -13.58 14.40
C LEU A 287 -30.09 -13.45 13.39
N SER A 288 -30.06 -14.21 12.29
CA SER A 288 -31.11 -14.19 11.26
C SER A 288 -32.45 -14.72 11.76
N GLU A 289 -32.44 -15.61 12.76
CA GLU A 289 -33.62 -16.27 13.33
C GLU A 289 -34.31 -15.44 14.42
N ILE A 290 -33.72 -14.29 14.80
CA ILE A 290 -34.35 -13.33 15.69
C ILE A 290 -35.54 -12.68 14.99
N LYS A 291 -36.76 -12.97 15.46
CA LYS A 291 -38.02 -12.41 14.95
C LYS A 291 -38.14 -10.90 15.19
N CYS A 292 -37.67 -10.41 16.34
CA CYS A 292 -37.77 -9.00 16.70
C CYS A 292 -36.76 -8.16 15.90
N GLY A 293 -37.26 -7.44 14.88
CA GLY A 293 -36.41 -6.67 13.97
C GLY A 293 -35.58 -5.57 14.63
N TRP A 294 -36.12 -4.86 15.64
CA TRP A 294 -35.32 -3.87 16.38
C TRP A 294 -34.19 -4.55 17.14
N PHE A 295 -34.46 -5.71 17.76
CA PHE A 295 -33.50 -6.36 18.66
C PHE A 295 -32.36 -6.95 17.85
N ARG A 296 -32.70 -7.57 16.71
CA ARG A 296 -31.72 -8.01 15.72
C ARG A 296 -30.81 -6.86 15.27
N ARG A 297 -31.37 -5.69 14.97
CA ARG A 297 -30.59 -4.50 14.57
C ARG A 297 -29.67 -4.02 15.69
N ILE A 298 -30.15 -3.98 16.94
CA ILE A 298 -29.34 -3.62 18.10
C ILE A 298 -28.16 -4.60 18.24
N VAL A 299 -28.42 -5.91 18.28
CA VAL A 299 -27.38 -6.93 18.41
C VAL A 299 -26.36 -6.82 17.28
N GLN A 300 -26.81 -6.64 16.04
CA GLN A 300 -25.91 -6.47 14.89
C GLN A 300 -25.01 -5.23 15.05
N VAL A 301 -25.57 -4.08 15.43
CA VAL A 301 -24.80 -2.84 15.61
C VAL A 301 -23.77 -3.00 16.72
N PHE A 302 -24.18 -3.47 17.91
CA PHE A 302 -23.28 -3.63 19.06
C PHE A 302 -22.18 -4.68 18.84
N THR A 303 -22.44 -5.72 18.06
CA THR A 303 -21.42 -6.73 17.73
C THR A 303 -20.50 -6.31 16.58
N THR A 304 -20.93 -5.36 15.73
CA THR A 304 -20.12 -4.85 14.61
C THR A 304 -19.24 -3.65 15.02
N ILE A 305 -19.73 -2.78 15.93
CA ILE A 305 -19.00 -1.58 16.40
C ILE A 305 -17.55 -1.87 16.84
N PRO A 306 -17.25 -2.94 17.60
CA PRO A 306 -15.89 -3.24 18.06
C PRO A 306 -14.83 -3.28 16.95
N ASN A 307 -15.23 -3.68 15.73
CA ASN A 307 -14.32 -3.74 14.59
C ASN A 307 -13.78 -2.36 14.19
N PHE A 308 -14.55 -1.29 14.40
CA PHE A 308 -14.18 0.09 14.05
C PHE A 308 -13.28 0.76 15.10
N ILE A 309 -13.17 0.21 16.30
CA ILE A 309 -12.31 0.71 17.37
C ILE A 309 -10.84 0.42 17.00
N SER A 310 -9.86 1.27 17.29
CA SER A 310 -8.44 0.91 17.04
C SER A 310 -7.94 -0.11 18.08
N TRP A 311 -6.95 -0.94 17.73
CA TRP A 311 -6.33 -1.86 18.70
C TRP A 311 -5.70 -1.13 19.90
N VAL A 312 -5.18 0.08 19.70
CA VAL A 312 -4.66 0.95 20.77
C VAL A 312 -5.76 1.30 21.78
N LEU A 313 -6.95 1.67 21.30
CA LEU A 313 -8.09 1.99 22.17
C LEU A 313 -8.65 0.73 22.85
N VAL A 314 -8.69 -0.41 22.14
CA VAL A 314 -9.04 -1.70 22.75
C VAL A 314 -8.09 -2.03 23.90
N TYR A 315 -6.77 -1.86 23.71
CA TYR A 315 -5.78 -2.06 24.77
C TYR A 315 -5.99 -1.09 25.94
N ALA A 316 -6.25 0.19 25.69
CA ALA A 316 -6.49 1.16 26.77
C ALA A 316 -7.71 0.77 27.64
N ILE A 317 -8.79 0.32 27.02
CA ILE A 317 -9.98 -0.18 27.72
C ILE A 317 -9.65 -1.47 28.48
N ALA A 318 -8.97 -2.42 27.82
CA ALA A 318 -8.54 -3.67 28.45
C ALA A 318 -7.64 -3.41 29.66
N PHE A 319 -6.72 -2.44 29.57
CA PHE A 319 -5.84 -2.04 30.66
C PHE A 319 -6.62 -1.41 31.81
N ALA A 320 -7.58 -0.53 31.55
CA ALA A 320 -8.42 0.05 32.60
C ALA A 320 -9.27 -1.01 33.35
N ILE A 321 -9.65 -2.10 32.67
CA ILE A 321 -10.48 -3.16 33.26
C ILE A 321 -9.66 -4.24 33.95
N PHE A 322 -8.57 -4.69 33.32
CA PHE A 322 -7.82 -5.91 33.67
C PHE A 322 -6.39 -5.64 34.17
N SER A 323 -6.00 -4.38 34.36
CA SER A 323 -4.78 -4.05 35.10
C SER A 323 -4.92 -4.37 36.58
N ASN A 324 -3.80 -4.29 37.28
CA ASN A 324 -3.73 -4.57 38.70
C ASN A 324 -4.71 -3.71 39.52
N GLU A 325 -4.75 -2.42 39.24
CA GLU A 325 -5.67 -1.44 39.86
C GLU A 325 -6.94 -1.27 39.02
N GLY A 326 -7.20 -2.21 38.11
CA GLY A 326 -8.31 -2.15 37.16
C GLY A 326 -9.67 -2.42 37.82
N PHE A 327 -10.72 -2.09 37.07
CA PHE A 327 -12.11 -2.22 37.52
C PHE A 327 -12.43 -3.60 38.10
N ILE A 328 -11.98 -4.70 37.47
CA ILE A 328 -12.29 -6.06 37.93
C ILE A 328 -11.64 -6.37 39.28
N ASN A 329 -10.38 -6.00 39.48
CA ASN A 329 -9.69 -6.23 40.76
C ASN A 329 -10.33 -5.42 41.89
N ASN A 330 -10.70 -4.16 41.62
CA ASN A 330 -11.39 -3.32 42.60
C ASN A 330 -12.76 -3.89 42.96
N LEU A 331 -13.54 -4.33 41.97
CA LEU A 331 -14.85 -4.94 42.17
C LEU A 331 -14.75 -6.24 42.99
N LEU A 332 -13.83 -7.13 42.63
CA LEU A 332 -13.61 -8.38 43.37
C LEU A 332 -13.15 -8.13 44.80
N THR A 333 -12.28 -7.14 45.02
CA THR A 333 -11.84 -6.76 46.37
C THR A 333 -13.00 -6.25 47.22
N GLN A 334 -13.89 -5.43 46.63
CA GLN A 334 -15.08 -4.94 47.33
C GLN A 334 -16.08 -6.07 47.63
N MET A 335 -16.24 -7.04 46.73
CA MET A 335 -17.19 -8.15 46.92
C MET A 335 -16.71 -9.23 47.88
N THR A 336 -15.41 -9.52 47.90
CA THR A 336 -14.84 -10.64 48.69
C THR A 336 -14.20 -10.19 50.00
N GLY A 337 -13.91 -8.89 50.16
CA GLY A 337 -13.15 -8.36 51.28
C GLY A 337 -11.66 -8.72 51.24
N VAL A 338 -11.20 -9.45 50.23
CA VAL A 338 -9.79 -9.87 50.05
C VAL A 338 -9.17 -9.04 48.94
N THR A 339 -7.97 -8.50 49.17
CA THR A 339 -7.26 -7.72 48.15
C THR A 339 -6.90 -8.59 46.96
N HIS A 340 -7.56 -8.35 45.82
CA HIS A 340 -7.23 -8.95 44.54
C HIS A 340 -6.30 -8.01 43.76
N ASN A 341 -5.11 -8.51 43.41
CA ASN A 341 -4.05 -7.72 42.76
C ASN A 341 -3.51 -8.47 41.52
N ARG A 342 -4.39 -9.19 40.80
CA ARG A 342 -3.96 -10.06 39.70
C ARG A 342 -3.85 -9.27 38.40
N LEU A 343 -2.70 -9.40 37.74
CA LEU A 343 -2.40 -8.73 36.50
C LEU A 343 -2.92 -9.52 35.28
N TYR A 344 -4.24 -9.67 35.18
CA TYR A 344 -4.92 -10.52 34.17
C TYR A 344 -4.47 -10.25 32.73
N LEU A 345 -4.21 -8.97 32.42
CA LEU A 345 -3.81 -8.53 31.09
C LEU A 345 -2.35 -8.86 30.74
N MET A 346 -1.43 -8.74 31.69
CA MET A 346 0.02 -8.80 31.42
C MET A 346 0.65 -10.13 31.82
N GLU A 347 -0.11 -11.03 32.43
CA GLU A 347 0.32 -12.39 32.77
C GLU A 347 0.43 -13.27 31.51
N SER A 348 1.51 -14.05 31.42
CA SER A 348 1.85 -14.89 30.26
C SER A 348 0.99 -16.14 30.11
N ASP A 349 0.11 -16.42 31.06
CA ASP A 349 -0.77 -17.59 31.01
C ASP A 349 -1.85 -17.45 29.92
N MET A 350 -2.10 -18.56 29.20
CA MET A 350 -3.09 -18.70 28.12
C MET A 350 -3.12 -17.56 27.09
N LEU A 351 -1.98 -16.93 26.78
CA LEU A 351 -1.90 -15.75 25.90
C LEU A 351 -2.54 -15.98 24.52
N TYR A 352 -2.35 -17.17 23.92
CA TYR A 352 -2.98 -17.51 22.63
C TYR A 352 -4.51 -17.43 22.70
N VAL A 353 -5.10 -17.95 23.77
CA VAL A 353 -6.55 -17.93 23.98
C VAL A 353 -7.03 -16.51 24.27
N LYS A 354 -6.30 -15.75 25.11
CA LYS A 354 -6.61 -14.34 25.38
C LYS A 354 -6.66 -13.52 24.08
N MET A 355 -5.65 -13.66 23.23
CA MET A 355 -5.60 -12.96 21.94
C MET A 355 -6.70 -13.41 20.98
N LEU A 356 -7.00 -14.70 20.95
CA LEU A 356 -8.12 -15.25 20.17
C LEU A 356 -9.45 -14.63 20.61
N LEU A 357 -9.72 -14.58 21.92
CA LEU A 357 -10.96 -14.02 22.45
C LEU A 357 -11.11 -12.53 22.13
N TRP A 358 -10.03 -11.75 22.22
CA TRP A 358 -10.04 -10.35 21.78
C TRP A 358 -10.31 -10.21 20.28
N GLY A 359 -9.72 -11.09 19.46
CA GLY A 359 -9.97 -11.14 18.02
C GLY A 359 -11.43 -11.49 17.69
N ILE A 360 -12.00 -12.49 18.36
CA ILE A 360 -13.40 -12.90 18.19
C ILE A 360 -14.33 -11.76 18.62
N TRP A 361 -14.15 -11.21 19.83
CA TRP A 361 -14.99 -10.10 20.32
C TRP A 361 -14.98 -8.91 19.36
N LYS A 362 -13.81 -8.58 18.81
CA LYS A 362 -13.64 -7.47 17.87
C LYS A 362 -14.24 -7.76 16.49
N GLY A 363 -14.04 -8.97 15.97
CA GLY A 363 -14.23 -9.30 14.56
C GLY A 363 -15.48 -10.12 14.21
N ILE A 364 -16.11 -10.79 15.18
CA ILE A 364 -17.21 -11.73 14.90
C ILE A 364 -18.40 -11.07 14.21
N GLY A 365 -18.85 -9.90 14.70
CA GLY A 365 -19.99 -9.19 14.11
C GLY A 365 -19.70 -8.66 12.72
N TRP A 366 -18.48 -8.15 12.48
CA TRP A 366 -18.05 -7.70 11.15
C TRP A 366 -18.02 -8.86 10.15
N SER A 367 -17.41 -9.98 10.54
CA SER A 367 -17.29 -11.17 9.70
C SER A 367 -18.67 -11.80 9.41
N ALA A 368 -19.62 -11.66 10.34
CA ALA A 368 -20.98 -12.13 10.17
C ALA A 368 -21.76 -11.41 9.06
N ILE A 369 -21.42 -10.16 8.71
CA ILE A 369 -22.14 -9.37 7.69
C ILE A 369 -22.16 -10.08 6.34
N ILE A 370 -21.03 -10.66 5.93
CA ILE A 370 -20.92 -11.39 4.66
C ILE A 370 -21.84 -12.62 4.67
N TYR A 371 -21.93 -13.32 5.80
CA TYR A 371 -22.84 -14.46 5.94
C TYR A 371 -24.31 -14.02 5.99
N ILE A 372 -24.65 -12.89 6.64
CA ILE A 372 -26.01 -12.33 6.64
C ILE A 372 -26.44 -11.96 5.20
N ALA A 373 -25.54 -11.35 4.43
CA ALA A 373 -25.76 -11.06 3.02
C ALA A 373 -25.95 -12.35 2.20
N GLY A 374 -25.13 -13.37 2.48
CA GLY A 374 -25.28 -14.70 1.89
C GLY A 374 -26.64 -15.35 2.19
N ILE A 375 -27.12 -15.28 3.44
CA ILE A 375 -28.44 -15.81 3.84
C ILE A 375 -29.55 -15.10 3.05
N SER A 376 -29.43 -13.79 2.84
CA SER A 376 -30.40 -13.00 2.08
C SER A 376 -30.43 -13.33 0.58
N GLY A 377 -29.40 -14.01 0.06
CA GLY A 377 -29.33 -14.51 -1.31
C GLY A 377 -29.88 -15.92 -1.50
N ILE A 378 -30.24 -16.63 -0.42
CA ILE A 378 -30.83 -17.98 -0.50
C ILE A 378 -32.29 -17.87 -0.95
N ASP A 379 -32.69 -18.69 -1.92
CA ASP A 379 -34.07 -18.72 -2.44
C ASP A 379 -35.08 -19.03 -1.32
N GLN A 380 -36.07 -18.16 -1.19
CA GLN A 380 -37.14 -18.28 -0.21
C GLN A 380 -37.99 -19.55 -0.44
N GLN A 381 -38.10 -20.02 -1.68
CA GLN A 381 -38.85 -21.24 -2.02
C GLN A 381 -38.31 -22.48 -1.30
N LEU A 382 -37.00 -22.56 -1.05
CA LEU A 382 -36.39 -23.65 -0.30
C LEU A 382 -36.86 -23.67 1.17
N TYR A 383 -37.00 -22.48 1.78
CA TYR A 383 -37.50 -22.37 3.16
C TYR A 383 -38.99 -22.67 3.26
N GLU A 384 -39.77 -22.30 2.26
CA GLU A 384 -41.21 -22.57 2.18
C GLU A 384 -41.48 -24.06 1.97
N ALA A 385 -40.81 -24.69 1.01
CA ALA A 385 -40.89 -26.14 0.76
C ALA A 385 -40.52 -26.94 2.03
N ALA A 386 -39.41 -26.61 2.67
CA ALA A 386 -39.03 -27.26 3.93
C ALA A 386 -40.08 -27.07 5.04
N THR A 387 -40.79 -25.94 5.07
CA THR A 387 -41.87 -25.71 6.04
C THR A 387 -43.11 -26.55 5.74
N VAL A 388 -43.43 -26.77 4.45
CA VAL A 388 -44.50 -27.69 4.02
C VAL A 388 -44.17 -29.13 4.41
N ASP A 389 -42.90 -29.54 4.30
CA ASP A 389 -42.40 -30.85 4.73
C ASP A 389 -42.30 -31.00 6.26
N GLY A 390 -42.75 -30.01 7.04
CA GLY A 390 -42.76 -30.05 8.50
C GLY A 390 -41.41 -29.74 9.16
N ALA A 391 -40.44 -29.20 8.43
CA ALA A 391 -39.12 -28.91 8.97
C ALA A 391 -39.16 -27.77 10.00
N GLY A 392 -38.68 -28.07 11.22
CA GLY A 392 -38.47 -27.10 12.28
C GLY A 392 -37.34 -26.11 11.97
N ARG A 393 -37.15 -25.12 12.86
CA ARG A 393 -36.15 -24.04 12.67
C ARG A 393 -34.72 -24.59 12.55
N PHE A 394 -34.31 -25.45 13.48
CA PHE A 394 -32.98 -26.07 13.43
C PHE A 394 -32.78 -26.96 12.21
N GLN A 395 -33.83 -27.64 11.74
CA GLN A 395 -33.77 -28.45 10.52
C GLN A 395 -33.54 -27.58 9.30
N LYS A 396 -34.23 -26.43 9.20
CA LYS A 396 -33.99 -25.45 8.12
C LYS A 396 -32.59 -24.82 8.20
N MET A 397 -32.10 -24.50 9.39
CA MET A 397 -30.71 -24.03 9.54
C MET A 397 -29.70 -25.06 9.03
N TRP A 398 -29.87 -26.33 9.39
CA TRP A 398 -28.92 -27.39 9.06
C TRP A 398 -29.00 -27.86 7.59
N HIS A 399 -30.20 -27.94 7.02
CA HIS A 399 -30.41 -28.54 5.69
C HIS A 399 -30.64 -27.52 4.57
N VAL A 400 -30.95 -26.26 4.89
CA VAL A 400 -31.15 -25.20 3.88
C VAL A 400 -30.09 -24.12 4.04
N THR A 401 -30.02 -23.48 5.21
CA THR A 401 -29.15 -22.31 5.41
C THR A 401 -27.67 -22.66 5.36
N LEU A 402 -27.24 -23.66 6.12
CA LEU A 402 -25.84 -24.06 6.20
C LEU A 402 -25.30 -24.52 4.83
N PRO A 403 -25.97 -25.44 4.09
CA PRO A 403 -25.55 -25.80 2.74
C PRO A 403 -25.52 -24.60 1.77
N GLY A 404 -26.52 -23.71 1.85
CA GLY A 404 -26.56 -22.49 1.04
C GLY A 404 -25.40 -21.52 1.30
N LEU A 405 -24.81 -21.55 2.51
CA LEU A 405 -23.67 -20.71 2.88
C LEU A 405 -22.29 -21.34 2.62
N LEU A 406 -22.21 -22.66 2.35
CA LEU A 406 -20.93 -23.34 2.14
C LEU A 406 -20.07 -22.73 1.02
N PRO A 407 -20.61 -22.27 -0.13
CA PRO A 407 -19.80 -21.61 -1.14
C PRO A 407 -19.14 -20.33 -0.62
N THR A 408 -19.90 -19.50 0.09
CA THR A 408 -19.41 -18.26 0.72
C THR A 408 -18.37 -18.55 1.80
N TYR A 409 -18.65 -19.51 2.70
CA TYR A 409 -17.72 -19.92 3.73
C TYR A 409 -16.41 -20.45 3.14
N SER A 410 -16.47 -21.24 2.07
CA SER A 410 -15.28 -21.79 1.41
C SER A 410 -14.38 -20.71 0.84
N VAL A 411 -14.95 -19.67 0.24
CA VAL A 411 -14.19 -18.52 -0.27
C VAL A 411 -13.54 -17.76 0.88
N MET A 412 -14.29 -17.48 1.95
CA MET A 412 -13.77 -16.80 3.14
C MET A 412 -12.67 -17.60 3.85
N LEU A 413 -12.84 -18.92 3.94
CA LEU A 413 -11.85 -19.83 4.50
C LEU A 413 -10.57 -19.87 3.66
N LEU A 414 -10.69 -19.92 2.33
CA LEU A 414 -9.53 -19.85 1.43
C LEU A 414 -8.77 -18.54 1.64
N MET A 415 -9.48 -17.40 1.71
CA MET A 415 -8.86 -16.10 1.97
C MET A 415 -8.16 -16.06 3.34
N ALA A 416 -8.75 -16.67 4.37
CA ALA A 416 -8.14 -16.79 5.70
C ALA A 416 -6.86 -17.64 5.68
N VAL A 417 -6.86 -18.76 4.94
CA VAL A 417 -5.68 -19.63 4.78
C VAL A 417 -4.59 -18.94 3.95
N ALA A 418 -4.96 -18.21 2.89
CA ALA A 418 -4.04 -17.40 2.09
C ALA A 418 -3.28 -16.38 2.97
N GLY A 419 -4.00 -15.79 3.92
CA GLY A 419 -3.51 -14.79 4.87
C GLY A 419 -2.91 -15.37 6.15
N ILE A 420 -2.65 -16.68 6.26
CA ILE A 420 -2.28 -17.31 7.53
C ILE A 420 -0.97 -16.76 8.15
N LEU A 421 -0.04 -16.26 7.34
CA LEU A 421 1.19 -15.61 7.83
C LEU A 421 1.05 -14.08 7.96
N SER A 422 -0.09 -13.53 7.58
CA SER A 422 -0.41 -12.10 7.59
C SER A 422 -1.50 -11.81 8.63
N ASN A 423 -1.28 -12.25 9.86
CA ASN A 423 -2.20 -12.02 10.98
C ASN A 423 -2.10 -10.62 11.60
N GLY A 424 -1.29 -9.75 11.00
CA GLY A 424 -1.16 -8.35 11.40
C GLY A 424 -0.26 -8.17 12.63
N MET A 425 0.10 -6.92 12.89
CA MET A 425 1.00 -6.56 13.99
C MET A 425 0.26 -5.83 15.12
N ASP A 426 -0.72 -5.00 14.80
CA ASP A 426 -1.25 -3.97 15.71
C ASP A 426 -1.76 -4.54 17.03
N GLN A 427 -2.53 -5.64 16.96
CA GLN A 427 -3.03 -6.34 18.15
C GLN A 427 -1.88 -6.80 19.04
N TYR A 428 -0.89 -7.49 18.47
CA TYR A 428 0.18 -8.07 19.25
C TYR A 428 1.14 -7.00 19.79
N LEU A 429 1.38 -5.94 19.02
CA LEU A 429 2.25 -4.84 19.41
C LEU A 429 1.73 -4.14 20.68
N VAL A 430 0.44 -3.80 20.71
CA VAL A 430 -0.11 -3.02 21.84
C VAL A 430 -0.29 -3.85 23.12
N PHE A 431 -0.51 -5.17 23.00
CA PHE A 431 -0.59 -6.08 24.16
C PHE A 431 0.77 -6.65 24.59
N SER A 432 1.83 -6.44 23.80
CA SER A 432 3.18 -6.94 24.09
C SER A 432 3.86 -6.17 25.22
N ASN A 433 4.43 -6.90 26.17
CA ASN A 433 5.26 -6.37 27.25
C ASN A 433 6.48 -7.30 27.48
N ALA A 434 7.34 -6.97 28.45
CA ALA A 434 8.56 -7.74 28.73
C ALA A 434 8.32 -9.25 28.97
N ASN A 435 7.19 -9.62 29.59
CA ASN A 435 6.84 -10.99 29.93
C ASN A 435 6.10 -11.73 28.81
N THR A 436 5.36 -11.00 27.97
CA THR A 436 4.51 -11.59 26.92
C THR A 436 5.14 -11.55 25.53
N LYS A 437 6.22 -10.76 25.35
CA LYS A 437 6.88 -10.52 24.05
C LYS A 437 7.21 -11.80 23.30
N GLN A 438 7.85 -12.78 23.95
CA GLN A 438 8.27 -14.02 23.28
C GLN A 438 7.09 -14.81 22.69
N THR A 439 5.90 -14.72 23.29
CA THR A 439 4.70 -15.45 22.87
C THR A 439 3.85 -14.65 21.89
N LEU A 440 3.79 -13.32 22.06
CA LEU A 440 3.00 -12.43 21.20
C LEU A 440 3.75 -11.98 19.93
N GLU A 441 5.06 -12.15 19.87
CA GLU A 441 5.85 -11.83 18.69
C GLU A 441 5.54 -12.82 17.54
N VAL A 442 4.62 -12.40 16.67
CA VAL A 442 4.29 -13.02 15.38
C VAL A 442 5.19 -12.46 14.27
N LEU A 443 5.17 -13.10 13.09
CA LEU A 443 6.09 -12.83 11.99
C LEU A 443 6.09 -11.36 11.56
N ASP A 444 4.91 -10.76 11.45
CA ASP A 444 4.77 -9.36 11.10
C ASP A 444 5.36 -8.41 12.15
N LEU A 445 5.12 -8.70 13.44
CA LEU A 445 5.69 -7.93 14.54
C LEU A 445 7.21 -8.09 14.65
N TYR A 446 7.73 -9.29 14.36
CA TYR A 446 9.17 -9.55 14.33
C TYR A 446 9.86 -8.80 13.18
N VAL A 447 9.30 -8.85 11.97
CA VAL A 447 9.82 -8.12 10.80
C VAL A 447 9.83 -6.61 11.08
N TYR A 448 8.76 -6.07 11.67
CA TYR A 448 8.70 -4.67 12.08
C TYR A 448 9.76 -4.32 13.13
N THR A 449 9.88 -5.13 14.18
CA THR A 449 10.81 -4.89 15.29
C THR A 449 12.26 -4.95 14.82
N LEU A 450 12.59 -5.86 13.90
CA LEU A 450 13.92 -5.93 13.29
C LEU A 450 14.19 -4.77 12.33
N GLY A 451 13.28 -4.52 11.39
CA GLY A 451 13.49 -3.55 10.31
C GLY A 451 13.41 -2.11 10.78
N ILE A 452 12.30 -1.76 11.43
CA ILE A 452 12.01 -0.39 11.89
C ILE A 452 12.57 -0.18 13.30
N GLY A 453 12.33 -1.12 14.23
CA GLY A 453 12.77 -0.98 15.62
C GLY A 453 14.29 -1.01 15.80
N ALA A 454 14.96 -1.99 15.20
CA ALA A 454 16.41 -2.20 15.34
C ALA A 454 17.23 -1.70 14.14
N GLY A 455 16.60 -1.17 13.10
CA GLY A 455 17.28 -0.69 11.89
C GLY A 455 17.92 -1.79 11.03
N LYS A 456 17.64 -3.08 11.29
CA LYS A 456 18.15 -4.23 10.54
C LYS A 456 17.33 -4.47 9.27
N ILE A 457 17.27 -3.44 8.41
CA ILE A 457 16.45 -3.42 7.21
C ILE A 457 16.75 -4.61 6.28
N PRO A 458 18.02 -4.91 5.90
CA PRO A 458 18.31 -6.03 5.02
C PRO A 458 17.77 -7.38 5.53
N LEU A 459 18.02 -7.68 6.82
CA LEU A 459 17.57 -8.92 7.46
C LEU A 459 16.03 -9.00 7.47
N SER A 460 15.35 -7.90 7.82
CA SER A 460 13.88 -7.85 7.81
C SER A 460 13.31 -8.03 6.40
N THR A 461 13.98 -7.52 5.37
CA THR A 461 13.59 -7.71 3.97
C THR A 461 13.70 -9.17 3.56
N VAL A 462 14.79 -9.88 3.93
CA VAL A 462 14.93 -11.31 3.62
C VAL A 462 13.85 -12.14 4.30
N ILE A 463 13.55 -11.87 5.57
CA ILE A 463 12.47 -12.55 6.30
C ILE A 463 11.11 -12.27 5.62
N GLY A 464 10.87 -11.03 5.18
CA GLY A 464 9.68 -10.67 4.40
C GLY A 464 9.57 -11.44 3.07
N MET A 465 10.68 -11.61 2.35
CA MET A 465 10.71 -12.42 1.11
C MET A 465 10.40 -13.89 1.40
N LEU A 466 10.98 -14.45 2.47
CA LEU A 466 10.68 -15.82 2.93
C LEU A 466 9.20 -15.97 3.29
N LYS A 467 8.62 -14.99 4.00
CA LYS A 467 7.19 -14.95 4.29
C LYS A 467 6.37 -15.05 3.01
N THR A 468 6.66 -14.21 2.00
CA THR A 468 5.94 -14.24 0.73
C THR A 468 6.02 -15.60 0.05
N LEU A 469 7.19 -16.24 0.02
CA LEU A 469 7.37 -17.57 -0.57
C LEU A 469 6.49 -18.61 0.14
N VAL A 470 6.51 -18.63 1.47
CA VAL A 470 5.71 -19.58 2.25
C VAL A 470 4.21 -19.31 2.09
N SER A 471 3.78 -18.04 2.13
CA SER A 471 2.38 -17.64 1.90
C SER A 471 1.86 -18.07 0.53
N VAL A 472 2.64 -17.83 -0.54
CA VAL A 472 2.26 -18.22 -1.90
C VAL A 472 2.16 -19.74 -2.03
N THR A 473 3.10 -20.49 -1.44
CA THR A 473 3.07 -21.96 -1.43
C THR A 473 1.83 -22.48 -0.70
N LEU A 474 1.52 -21.93 0.49
CA LEU A 474 0.31 -22.27 1.26
C LEU A 474 -0.97 -21.95 0.49
N LEU A 475 -1.02 -20.82 -0.21
CA LEU A 475 -2.15 -20.43 -1.04
C LEU A 475 -2.41 -21.44 -2.17
N PHE A 476 -1.38 -21.82 -2.93
CA PHE A 476 -1.55 -22.81 -4.01
C PHE A 476 -1.94 -24.18 -3.48
N MET A 477 -1.41 -24.61 -2.33
CA MET A 477 -1.84 -25.85 -1.67
C MET A 477 -3.31 -25.78 -1.25
N ALA A 478 -3.74 -24.68 -0.63
CA ALA A 478 -5.13 -24.49 -0.21
C ALA A 478 -6.09 -24.41 -1.40
N ASN A 479 -5.72 -23.71 -2.48
CA ASN A 479 -6.50 -23.64 -3.71
C ASN A 479 -6.62 -25.02 -4.38
N GLY A 480 -5.54 -25.81 -4.39
CA GLY A 480 -5.56 -27.18 -4.87
C GLY A 480 -6.56 -28.06 -4.10
N ILE A 481 -6.55 -27.98 -2.77
CA ILE A 481 -7.51 -28.69 -1.91
C ILE A 481 -8.94 -28.19 -2.18
N SER A 482 -9.14 -26.88 -2.31
CA SER A 482 -10.47 -26.29 -2.60
C SER A 482 -11.03 -26.80 -3.93
N LYS A 483 -10.20 -26.87 -4.98
CA LYS A 483 -10.58 -27.41 -6.29
C LYS A 483 -10.99 -28.87 -6.21
N LEU A 484 -10.28 -29.69 -5.42
CA LEU A 484 -10.62 -31.11 -5.23
C LEU A 484 -11.98 -31.30 -4.54
N VAL A 485 -12.32 -30.43 -3.59
CA VAL A 485 -13.57 -30.52 -2.82
C VAL A 485 -14.76 -29.91 -3.57
N ARG A 486 -14.55 -28.82 -4.33
CA ARG A 486 -15.64 -28.05 -4.98
C ARG A 486 -15.79 -28.27 -6.48
N GLY A 487 -14.77 -28.79 -7.17
CA GLY A 487 -14.75 -28.92 -8.63
C GLY A 487 -14.39 -27.64 -9.40
N GLU A 488 -14.39 -26.47 -8.75
CA GLU A 488 -14.01 -25.18 -9.34
C GLU A 488 -12.79 -24.58 -8.62
N SER A 489 -11.87 -23.97 -9.37
CA SER A 489 -10.75 -23.21 -8.79
C SER A 489 -11.17 -21.75 -8.54
N ILE A 490 -10.65 -21.18 -7.45
CA ILE A 490 -10.88 -19.75 -7.12
C ILE A 490 -9.80 -18.88 -7.78
N ILE A 491 -8.62 -19.46 -8.00
CA ILE A 491 -7.48 -18.88 -8.72
C ILE A 491 -7.31 -19.59 -10.06
#